data_AF-A0A8J6Y8T0-F1
#
_entry.id   AF-A0A8J6Y8T0-F1
#
_cell.length_a   1.000
_cell.length_b   1.000
_cell.length_c   1.000
_cell.angle_alpha   90.00
_cell.angle_beta   90.00
_cell.angle_gamma   90.00
#
_symmetry.space_group_name_H-M   'P 1'
#
loop_
_entity.id
_entity.type
_entity.pdbx_description
1 polymer ?
#
loop_
_entity_poly.entity_id
_entity_poly.type
_entity_poly.pdbx_seq_one_letter_code
_entity_poly.pdbx_strand_id
1 'polypeptide(L)'
;LGDPKEGILVNVGGPRSGKYLKASIIVEFNPGKKSVINEETNSLQPDAEVKVNDVATQFLRATSLEDFDADKQDEFKKQFKDALNAALGGGSVYDVYITSFLLQ
;
A
#
# COMPACT_ATOMS: atom_id res chain seq x y z
N LEU A 1 -0.11 -4.60 -7.30
CA LEU A 1 0.86 -3.50 -7.30
C LEU A 1 2.04 -3.95 -8.13
N GLY A 2 2.05 -3.50 -9.40
CA GLY A 2 3.00 -3.89 -10.45
C GLY A 2 4.46 -3.77 -10.03
N ASP A 3 5.31 -4.46 -10.81
CA ASP A 3 6.74 -4.72 -10.59
C ASP A 3 7.36 -4.03 -9.36
N PRO A 4 7.79 -4.77 -8.31
CA PRO A 4 8.34 -4.19 -7.07
C PRO A 4 9.53 -3.23 -7.29
N LYS A 5 10.08 -3.17 -8.49
CA LYS A 5 11.10 -2.22 -8.93
C LYS A 5 10.60 -0.78 -9.08
N GLU A 6 9.32 -0.56 -9.40
CA GLU A 6 8.80 0.78 -9.71
C GLU A 6 8.42 1.56 -8.44
N GLY A 7 7.82 0.88 -7.45
CA GLY A 7 7.38 1.50 -6.18
C GLY A 7 6.26 2.53 -6.36
N ILE A 8 5.72 3.06 -5.26
CA ILE A 8 4.72 4.13 -5.29
C ILE A 8 5.42 5.44 -4.96
N LEU A 9 5.34 6.42 -5.88
CA LEU A 9 5.83 7.79 -5.65
C LEU A 9 4.66 8.70 -5.30
N VAL A 10 4.70 9.32 -4.12
CA VAL A 10 3.62 10.17 -3.60
C VAL A 10 4.19 11.48 -3.08
N ASN A 11 3.52 12.60 -3.37
CA ASN A 11 3.84 13.87 -2.72
C ASN A 11 3.24 13.88 -1.31
N VAL A 12 4.11 13.98 -0.31
CA VAL A 12 3.79 13.91 1.13
C VAL A 12 3.99 15.24 1.85
N GLY A 13 4.57 16.25 1.19
CA GLY A 13 4.84 17.55 1.80
C GLY A 13 3.81 18.64 1.45
N GLY A 14 2.63 18.26 0.94
CA GLY A 14 1.54 19.18 0.60
C GLY A 14 1.68 19.85 -0.78
N PRO A 15 0.65 20.60 -1.23
CA PRO A 15 0.51 21.07 -2.63
C PRO A 15 1.65 21.96 -3.14
N ARG A 16 2.46 22.52 -2.22
CA ARG A 16 3.52 23.51 -2.53
C ARG A 16 4.91 23.08 -2.12
N SER A 17 5.10 21.92 -1.49
CA SER A 17 6.45 21.42 -1.21
C SER A 17 6.84 20.37 -2.24
N GLY A 18 8.09 20.45 -2.69
CA GLY A 18 8.69 19.47 -3.59
C GLY A 18 9.19 18.22 -2.89
N LYS A 19 8.67 17.87 -1.70
CA LYS A 19 9.07 16.67 -0.95
C LYS A 19 8.24 15.47 -1.42
N TYR A 20 8.93 14.47 -1.95
CA TYR A 20 8.33 13.22 -2.42
C TYR A 20 8.74 12.08 -1.52
N LEU A 21 7.81 11.16 -1.31
CA LEU A 21 8.08 9.86 -0.72
C LEU A 21 8.02 8.83 -1.84
N LYS A 22 9.13 8.10 -2.01
CA LYS A 22 9.12 6.84 -2.73
C LYS A 22 9.01 5.71 -1.70
N ALA A 23 7.92 4.96 -1.76
CA ALA A 23 7.67 3.83 -0.90
C ALA A 23 7.64 2.53 -1.71
N SER A 24 8.38 1.52 -1.25
CA SER A 24 8.26 0.16 -1.77
C SER A 24 7.55 -0.68 -0.73
N ILE A 25 6.32 -1.08 -1.04
CA ILE A 25 5.44 -1.85 -0.16
C ILE A 25 5.02 -3.12 -0.90
N ILE A 26 5.19 -4.26 -0.24
CA ILE A 26 4.70 -5.56 -0.67
C ILE A 26 3.49 -5.89 0.18
N VAL A 27 2.40 -6.31 -0.47
CA VAL A 27 1.16 -6.70 0.21
C VAL A 27 0.93 -8.18 -0.04
N GLU A 28 0.78 -8.95 1.04
CA GLU A 28 0.39 -10.35 0.97
C GLU A 28 -1.14 -10.45 1.02
N PHE A 29 -1.72 -10.91 -0.08
CA PHE A 29 -3.16 -11.10 -0.21
C PHE A 29 -3.58 -12.52 0.14
N ASN A 30 -4.82 -12.67 0.60
CA ASN A 30 -5.43 -13.96 0.80
C ASN A 30 -5.69 -14.65 -0.56
N PRO A 31 -5.01 -15.77 -0.87
CA PRO A 31 -5.16 -16.45 -2.16
C PRO A 31 -6.56 -17.07 -2.33
N GLY A 32 -7.28 -17.37 -1.23
CA GLY A 32 -8.65 -17.87 -1.28
C GLY A 32 -9.70 -16.81 -1.56
N LYS A 33 -9.34 -15.52 -1.56
CA LYS A 33 -10.25 -14.42 -1.83
C LYS A 33 -10.36 -14.19 -3.34
N LYS A 34 -11.19 -14.99 -4.02
CA LYS A 34 -11.38 -14.94 -5.49
C LYS A 34 -11.82 -13.59 -6.06
N SER A 35 -12.45 -12.75 -5.21
CA SER A 35 -12.82 -11.38 -5.57
C SER A 35 -11.61 -10.42 -5.63
N VAL A 36 -10.45 -10.86 -5.16
CA VAL A 36 -9.21 -10.08 -5.08
C VAL A 36 -8.11 -10.74 -5.90
N ILE A 37 -7.96 -12.06 -5.82
CA ILE A 37 -6.95 -12.83 -6.55
C ILE A 37 -7.60 -13.65 -7.68
N ASN A 38 -7.02 -13.54 -8.88
CA ASN A 38 -7.32 -14.39 -10.01
C ASN A 38 -6.56 -15.71 -9.87
N GLU A 39 -7.30 -16.82 -9.78
CA GLU A 39 -6.73 -18.17 -9.52
C GLU A 39 -5.91 -18.72 -10.70
N GLU A 40 -6.19 -18.31 -11.93
CA GLU A 40 -5.50 -18.82 -13.13
C GLU A 40 -4.12 -18.18 -13.31
N THR A 41 -4.01 -16.91 -12.95
CA THR A 41 -2.80 -16.10 -13.14
C THR A 41 -2.04 -15.84 -11.85
N ASN A 42 -2.64 -16.18 -10.70
CA ASN A 42 -2.18 -15.86 -9.35
C ASN A 42 -1.87 -14.35 -9.18
N SER A 43 -2.64 -13.50 -9.87
CA SER A 43 -2.48 -12.04 -9.90
C SER A 43 -3.70 -11.34 -9.31
N LEU A 44 -3.61 -10.04 -9.04
CA LEU A 44 -4.76 -9.25 -8.60
C LEU A 44 -5.81 -9.15 -9.70
N GLN A 45 -7.08 -9.26 -9.34
CA GLN A 45 -8.18 -8.87 -10.22
C GLN A 45 -8.05 -7.37 -10.58
N PRO A 46 -8.35 -6.93 -11.81
CA PRO A 46 -8.21 -5.53 -12.22
C PRO A 46 -8.94 -4.54 -11.30
N ASP A 47 -10.17 -4.87 -10.89
CA ASP A 47 -10.96 -4.03 -9.96
C ASP A 47 -10.31 -3.93 -8.58
N ALA A 48 -9.69 -5.02 -8.10
CA ALA A 48 -8.98 -5.03 -6.84
C ALA A 48 -7.67 -4.23 -6.94
N GLU A 49 -6.96 -4.31 -8.06
CA GLU A 49 -5.75 -3.52 -8.29
C GLU A 49 -6.03 -2.01 -8.25
N VAL A 50 -7.10 -1.55 -8.91
CA VAL A 50 -7.51 -0.14 -8.87
C VAL A 50 -7.82 0.31 -7.44
N LYS A 51 -8.56 -0.50 -6.68
CA LYS A 51 -8.86 -0.20 -5.26
C LYS A 51 -7.62 -0.15 -4.39
N VAL A 52 -6.69 -1.10 -4.57
CA VAL A 52 -5.41 -1.11 -3.85
C VAL A 52 -4.64 0.17 -4.15
N ASN A 53 -4.54 0.57 -5.42
CA ASN A 53 -3.82 1.79 -5.82
C ASN A 53 -4.44 3.06 -5.25
N ASP A 54 -5.78 3.17 -5.25
CA ASP A 54 -6.50 4.31 -4.68
C ASP A 54 -6.28 4.41 -3.17
N VAL A 55 -6.50 3.30 -2.43
CA VAL A 55 -6.27 3.25 -0.98
C VAL A 55 -4.81 3.53 -0.64
N ALA A 56 -3.87 2.95 -1.40
CA ALA A 56 -2.44 3.20 -1.21
C ALA A 56 -2.08 4.67 -1.35
N THR A 57 -2.58 5.31 -2.41
CA THR A 57 -2.32 6.73 -2.67
C THR A 57 -2.93 7.62 -1.60
N GLN A 58 -4.20 7.39 -1.24
CA GLN A 58 -4.88 8.19 -0.22
C GLN A 58 -4.23 8.04 1.16
N PHE A 59 -3.90 6.81 1.55
CA PHE A 59 -3.24 6.52 2.82
C PHE A 59 -1.89 7.22 2.90
N LEU A 60 -1.01 7.01 1.92
CA LEU A 60 0.33 7.61 1.91
C LEU A 60 0.30 9.14 1.91
N ARG A 61 -0.72 9.77 1.29
CA ARG A 61 -0.89 11.23 1.31
C ARG A 61 -1.40 11.76 2.64
N ALA A 62 -2.12 10.94 3.40
CA ALA A 62 -2.66 11.32 4.71
C ALA A 62 -1.66 11.07 5.84
N THR A 63 -0.71 10.17 5.65
CA THR A 63 0.35 9.87 6.61
C THR A 63 1.35 11.03 6.74
N SER A 64 1.64 11.44 7.97
CA SER A 64 2.62 12.49 8.24
C SER A 64 4.05 11.97 8.01
N LEU A 65 4.98 12.88 7.67
CA LEU A 65 6.39 12.51 7.43
C LEU A 65 7.04 11.79 8.61
N GLU A 66 6.67 12.17 9.83
CA GLU A 66 7.14 11.60 11.09
C GLU A 66 6.62 10.18 11.37
N ASP A 67 5.65 9.69 10.59
CA ASP A 67 5.10 8.34 10.72
C ASP A 67 5.78 7.33 9.80
N PHE A 68 6.69 7.79 8.93
CA PHE A 68 7.58 6.94 8.13
C PHE A 68 8.89 6.57 8.86
N ASP A 69 8.94 6.79 10.18
CA ASP A 69 10.06 6.40 11.04
C ASP A 69 10.08 4.86 11.26
N ALA A 70 11.28 4.31 11.48
CA ALA A 70 11.49 2.89 11.75
C ALA A 70 10.67 2.42 12.97
N ASP A 71 10.61 3.24 14.02
CA ASP A 71 9.93 2.89 15.28
C ASP A 71 8.40 2.84 15.15
N LYS A 72 7.85 3.42 14.07
CA LYS A 72 6.41 3.46 13.79
C LYS A 72 5.97 2.53 12.65
N GLN A 73 6.90 1.79 12.05
CA GLN A 73 6.59 0.93 10.91
C GLN A 73 5.53 -0.12 11.22
N ASP A 74 5.51 -0.68 12.42
CA ASP A 74 4.53 -1.72 12.76
C ASP A 74 3.11 -1.14 12.88
N GLU A 75 2.99 0.08 13.40
CA GLU A 75 1.72 0.80 13.43
C GLU A 75 1.28 1.17 12.00
N PHE A 76 2.20 1.68 11.17
CA PHE A 76 1.93 1.95 9.76
C PHE A 76 1.42 0.71 9.02
N LYS A 77 2.13 -0.43 9.13
CA LYS A 77 1.75 -1.70 8.46
C LYS A 77 0.34 -2.13 8.87
N LYS A 78 0.04 -2.03 10.16
CA LYS A 78 -1.28 -2.39 10.71
C LYS A 78 -2.37 -1.50 10.14
N GLN A 79 -2.21 -0.18 10.23
CA GLN A 79 -3.19 0.79 9.72
C GLN A 79 -3.38 0.63 8.20
N PHE A 80 -2.30 0.38 7.46
CA PHE A 80 -2.35 0.16 6.02
C PHE A 80 -3.11 -1.11 5.65
N LYS A 81 -2.82 -2.22 6.33
CA LYS A 81 -3.53 -3.49 6.19
C LYS A 81 -5.02 -3.33 6.49
N ASP A 82 -5.36 -2.60 7.55
CA ASP A 82 -6.75 -2.38 7.95
C ASP A 82 -7.50 -1.54 6.89
N ALA A 83 -6.86 -0.51 6.34
CA ALA A 83 -7.40 0.30 5.25
C ALA A 83 -7.66 -0.54 3.98
N LEU A 84 -6.72 -1.40 3.59
CA LEU A 84 -6.89 -2.29 2.44
C LEU A 84 -8.00 -3.33 2.68
N ASN A 85 -8.06 -3.91 3.87
CA ASN A 85 -9.14 -4.85 4.23
C ASN A 85 -10.51 -4.18 4.26
N ALA A 86 -10.62 -2.90 4.65
CA ALA A 86 -11.87 -2.17 4.58
C ALA A 86 -12.37 -1.99 3.14
N ALA A 87 -11.47 -1.71 2.19
CA ALA A 87 -11.82 -1.47 0.79
C ALA A 87 -12.05 -2.76 -0.04
N LEU A 88 -11.29 -3.81 0.26
CA LEU A 88 -11.33 -5.10 -0.45
C LEU A 88 -12.26 -6.11 0.22
N GLY A 89 -12.75 -5.81 1.43
CA GLY A 89 -13.51 -6.69 2.29
C GLY A 89 -12.60 -7.44 3.28
N GLY A 90 -13.11 -7.69 4.48
CA GLY A 90 -12.34 -8.29 5.57
C GLY A 90 -11.66 -9.60 5.19
N GLY A 91 -10.42 -9.77 5.66
CA GLY A 91 -9.59 -10.96 5.45
C GLY A 91 -9.01 -11.09 4.03
N SER A 92 -8.97 -9.99 3.26
CA SER A 92 -8.38 -9.96 1.91
C SER A 92 -6.87 -9.76 1.92
N VAL A 93 -6.33 -9.10 2.95
CA VAL A 93 -4.90 -8.85 3.14
C VAL A 93 -4.43 -9.53 4.43
N TYR A 94 -3.39 -10.36 4.32
CA TYR A 94 -2.76 -11.07 5.41
C TYR A 94 -1.66 -10.24 6.07
N ASP A 95 -0.77 -9.65 5.28
CA ASP A 95 0.35 -8.88 5.83
C ASP A 95 0.83 -7.80 4.86
N VAL A 96 1.59 -6.85 5.41
CA VAL A 96 2.19 -5.72 4.70
C VAL A 96 3.67 -5.64 5.05
N TYR A 97 4.51 -5.68 4.04
CA TYR A 97 5.96 -5.57 4.18
C TYR A 97 6.44 -4.27 3.54
N ILE A 98 7.12 -3.45 4.33
CA ILE A 98 7.77 -2.23 3.84
C ILE A 98 9.21 -2.60 3.52
N THR A 99 9.62 -2.48 2.26
CA THR A 99 10.98 -2.80 1.83
C THR A 99 11.84 -1.55 1.67
N SER A 100 11.24 -0.36 1.48
CA SER A 100 11.96 0.91 1.44
C SER A 100 11.04 2.11 1.67
N PHE A 101 11.53 3.10 2.41
CA PHE A 101 11.05 4.48 2.36
C PHE A 101 12.21 5.39 1.98
N LEU A 102 12.05 6.14 0.89
CA LEU A 102 13.01 7.11 0.40
C LEU A 102 12.33 8.47 0.32
N LEU A 103 12.76 9.39 1.18
CA LEU A 103 12.34 10.78 1.13
C LEU A 103 13.27 11.55 0.17
N GLN A 104 12.70 12.23 -0.82
CA GLN A 104 13.42 12.99 -1.84
C GLN A 104 12.94 14.44 -1.92
#